data_AF-A0AAW2U8G7-F1
#
_entry.id   AF-A0AAW2U8G7-F1
#
_cell.length_a   1.000
_cell.length_b   1.000
_cell.length_c   1.000
_cell.angle_alpha   90.00
_cell.angle_beta   90.00
_cell.angle_gamma   90.00
#
_symmetry.space_group_name_H-M   'P 1'
#
loop_
_entity.id
_entity.type
_entity.pdbx_description
1 polymer ?
#
loop_
_entity_poly.entity_id
_entity_poly.type
_entity_poly.pdbx_seq_one_letter_code
_entity_poly.pdbx_strand_id
1 'polypeptide(L)'
;MRMAQETGARNLLAYSDSQLIVKQVEGAYEAKEENMIQYLQQIKELKTSFDHFQIIQIPREENIKADCLSKLASTLEEIRTRHITIQYLLETRASLAVQPITSGKIGEPMSLDG
;
A
#
# COMPACT_ATOMS: atom_id res chain seq x y z
N MET A 1 2.71 7.05 20.34
CA MET A 1 1.85 7.34 21.52
C MET A 1 1.23 6.08 22.09
N ARG A 2 0.45 5.30 21.32
CA ARG A 2 -0.16 4.04 21.79
C ARG A 2 0.81 3.11 22.51
N MET A 3 1.96 2.80 21.89
CA MET A 3 3.00 2.00 22.56
C MET A 3 3.47 2.59 23.90
N ALA A 4 3.64 3.92 23.99
CA ALA A 4 4.04 4.56 25.24
C ALA A 4 2.95 4.42 26.33
N GLN A 5 1.68 4.55 25.95
CA GLN A 5 0.54 4.32 26.83
C GLN A 5 0.46 2.86 27.30
N GLU A 6 0.65 1.90 26.38
CA GLU A 6 0.67 0.46 26.69
C GLU A 6 1.81 0.09 27.64
N THR A 7 2.96 0.77 27.53
CA THR A 7 4.08 0.61 28.48
C THR A 7 3.89 1.32 29.82
N GLY A 8 2.76 2.01 30.02
CA GLY A 8 2.44 2.72 31.26
C GLY A 8 3.15 4.06 31.43
N ALA A 9 3.70 4.66 30.35
CA ALA A 9 4.34 5.96 30.43
C ALA A 9 3.31 7.05 30.74
N ARG A 10 3.66 7.94 31.67
CA ARG A 10 2.81 9.07 32.09
C ARG A 10 3.23 10.40 31.50
N ASN A 11 4.50 10.54 31.12
CA ASN A 11 5.03 11.74 30.49
C ASN A 11 5.57 11.38 29.11
N LEU A 12 5.20 12.17 28.09
CA LEU A 12 5.59 11.91 26.71
C LEU A 12 6.18 13.17 26.07
N LEU A 13 7.44 13.06 25.64
CA LEU A 13 8.11 14.01 24.78
C LEU A 13 8.24 13.42 23.38
N ALA A 14 7.60 14.06 22.40
CA ALA A 14 7.60 13.66 21.01
C ALA A 14 8.47 14.60 20.17
N TYR A 15 9.20 14.04 19.21
CA TYR A 15 9.97 14.81 18.23
C TYR A 15 9.40 14.58 16.84
N SER A 16 9.32 15.65 16.04
CA SER A 16 8.89 15.58 14.64
C SER A 16 9.70 16.57 13.81
N ASP A 17 10.02 16.20 12.59
CA ASP A 17 10.59 17.10 11.58
C ASP A 17 9.52 17.82 10.75
N SER A 18 8.25 17.43 10.89
CA SER A 18 7.14 18.06 10.19
C SER A 18 6.59 19.23 10.99
N GLN A 19 6.98 20.45 10.60
CA GLN A 19 6.46 21.67 11.20
C GLN A 19 4.93 21.74 11.17
N LEU A 20 4.32 21.29 10.07
CA LEU A 20 2.87 21.27 9.91
C LEU A 20 2.21 20.44 11.01
N ILE A 21 2.71 19.22 11.25
CA ILE A 21 2.15 18.33 12.27
C ILE A 21 2.36 18.90 13.66
N VAL A 22 3.55 19.45 13.96
CA VAL A 22 3.82 20.11 15.24
C VAL A 22 2.79 21.22 15.48
N LYS A 23 2.60 22.12 14.52
CA LYS A 23 1.68 23.27 14.65
C LYS A 23 0.22 22.85 14.74
N GLN A 24 -0.20 21.81 14.02
CA GLN A 24 -1.56 21.28 14.12
C GLN A 24 -1.82 20.59 15.47
N VAL A 25 -0.83 19.84 15.99
CA VAL A 25 -0.93 19.18 17.30
C VAL A 25 -0.90 20.19 18.46
N GLU A 26 -0.19 21.30 18.30
CA GLU A 26 -0.21 22.45 19.23
C GLU A 26 -1.52 23.27 19.13
N GLY A 27 -2.34 23.05 18.09
CA GLY A 27 -3.54 23.83 17.83
C GLY A 27 -3.27 25.22 17.23
N ALA A 28 -2.03 25.49 16.83
CA ALA A 28 -1.68 26.74 16.14
C ALA A 28 -2.22 26.77 14.71
N TYR A 29 -2.25 25.61 14.03
CA TYR A 29 -2.80 25.46 12.67
C TYR A 29 -4.02 24.56 12.66
N GLU A 30 -5.00 24.91 11.83
CA GLU A 30 -6.17 24.07 11.58
C GLU A 30 -5.89 23.04 10.48
N ALA A 31 -6.53 21.88 10.58
CA ALA A 31 -6.57 20.88 9.52
C ALA A 31 -7.84 21.06 8.69
N LYS A 32 -7.72 20.96 7.36
CA LYS A 32 -8.85 21.10 6.43
C LYS A 32 -9.30 19.77 5.87
N GLU A 33 -8.38 18.83 5.66
CA GLU A 33 -8.73 17.51 5.16
C GLU A 33 -9.35 16.65 6.27
N GLU A 34 -10.49 16.01 5.96
CA GLU A 34 -11.22 15.12 6.88
C GLU A 34 -10.31 14.11 7.56
N ASN A 35 -9.43 13.45 6.79
CA ASN A 35 -8.49 12.46 7.32
C ASN A 35 -7.57 13.06 8.39
N MET A 36 -7.06 14.28 8.18
CA MET A 36 -6.18 14.93 9.14
C MET A 36 -6.95 15.37 10.39
N ILE A 37 -8.19 15.82 10.24
CA ILE A 37 -9.08 16.12 11.38
C ILE A 37 -9.28 14.87 12.26
N GLN A 38 -9.56 13.73 11.65
CA GLN A 38 -9.70 12.45 12.36
C GLN A 38 -8.41 12.05 13.09
N TYR A 39 -7.24 12.22 12.45
CA TYR A 39 -5.95 11.96 13.10
C TYR A 39 -5.69 12.87 14.30
N LEU A 40 -5.99 14.17 14.17
CA LEU A 40 -5.83 15.11 15.28
C LEU A 40 -6.77 14.79 16.44
N GLN A 41 -7.98 14.31 16.15
CA GLN A 41 -8.91 13.84 17.18
C GLN A 41 -8.35 12.65 17.97
N GLN A 42 -7.78 11.65 17.27
CA GLN A 42 -7.11 10.52 17.94
C GLN A 42 -5.91 10.97 18.78
N ILE A 43 -5.13 11.93 18.30
CA ILE A 43 -4.01 12.49 19.07
C ILE A 43 -4.53 13.19 20.33
N LYS A 44 -5.61 13.97 20.24
CA LYS A 44 -6.23 14.62 21.41
C LYS A 44 -6.67 13.60 22.45
N GLU A 45 -7.32 12.51 22.03
CA GLU A 45 -7.73 11.43 22.93
C GLU A 45 -6.53 10.76 23.59
N LEU A 46 -5.50 10.41 22.82
CA LEU A 46 -4.28 9.79 23.34
C LEU A 46 -3.53 10.71 24.30
N LYS A 47 -3.52 12.03 24.06
CA LYS A 47 -2.91 13.00 24.97
C LYS A 47 -3.51 12.94 26.37
N THR A 48 -4.81 12.64 26.51
CA THR A 48 -5.47 12.54 27.82
C THR A 48 -4.93 11.41 28.71
N SER A 49 -4.22 10.45 28.11
CA SER A 49 -3.60 9.33 28.85
C SER A 49 -2.27 9.69 29.51
N PHE A 50 -1.71 10.86 29.20
CA PHE A 50 -0.44 11.36 29.72
C PHE A 50 -0.67 12.56 30.65
N ASP A 51 0.03 12.59 31.78
CA ASP A 51 0.05 13.72 32.72
C ASP A 51 0.75 14.92 32.09
N HIS A 52 1.81 14.66 31.30
CA HIS A 52 2.51 15.66 30.53
C HIS A 52 2.74 15.20 29.09
N PHE A 53 2.45 16.09 28.14
CA PHE A 53 2.73 15.88 26.72
C PHE A 53 3.38 17.12 26.12
N GLN A 54 4.48 16.91 25.40
CA GLN A 54 5.12 17.95 24.58
C GLN A 54 5.50 17.38 23.22
N ILE A 55 5.39 18.20 22.18
CA ILE A 55 5.91 17.91 20.85
C ILE A 55 6.91 19.00 20.46
N ILE A 56 8.08 18.62 19.94
CA ILE A 56 9.15 19.53 19.55
C ILE A 56 9.48 19.31 18.07
N GLN A 57 9.58 20.41 17.33
CA GLN A 57 10.11 20.37 15.98
C GLN A 57 11.63 20.20 16.03
N ILE A 58 12.16 19.23 15.29
CA ILE A 58 13.60 19.02 15.11
C ILE A 58 14.00 19.10 13.62
N PRO A 59 15.25 19.42 13.29
CA PRO A 59 15.76 19.31 11.92
C PRO A 59 15.64 17.88 11.38
N ARG A 60 15.50 17.74 10.06
CA ARG A 60 15.39 16.43 9.39
C ARG A 60 16.63 15.57 9.63
N GLU A 61 17.79 16.22 9.74
CA GLU A 61 19.10 15.65 10.02
C GLU A 61 19.18 15.05 11.44
N GLU A 62 18.31 15.46 12.35
CA GLU A 62 18.25 14.90 13.71
C GLU A 62 17.19 13.78 13.82
N ASN A 63 16.25 13.72 12.87
CA ASN A 63 15.17 12.72 12.85
C ASN A 63 15.53 11.42 12.09
N ILE A 64 16.83 11.15 11.90
CA ILE A 64 17.35 10.04 11.07
C ILE A 64 16.73 8.69 11.47
N LYS A 65 16.59 8.42 12.77
CA LYS A 65 16.06 7.14 13.26
C LYS A 65 14.62 6.90 12.80
N ALA A 66 13.76 7.91 12.92
CA ALA A 66 12.37 7.80 12.48
C ALA A 66 12.28 7.69 10.96
N ASP A 67 13.12 8.44 10.24
CA ASP A 67 13.17 8.38 8.78
C ASP A 67 13.62 7.00 8.25
N CYS A 68 14.67 6.41 8.85
CA CYS A 68 15.10 5.06 8.52
C CYS A 68 13.98 4.04 8.73
N LEU A 69 13.25 4.12 9.85
CA LEU A 69 12.13 3.23 10.13
C LEU A 69 10.98 3.42 9.13
N SER A 70 10.64 4.67 8.79
CA SER A 70 9.61 4.97 7.79
C SER A 70 9.98 4.41 6.42
N LYS A 71 11.23 4.60 5.98
CA LYS A 71 11.72 4.06 4.70
C LYS A 71 11.65 2.54 4.67
N LEU A 72 12.09 1.88 5.74
CA LEU A 72 12.04 0.42 5.86
C LEU A 72 10.58 -0.07 5.75
N ALA A 73 9.65 0.56 6.46
CA ALA A 73 8.22 0.21 6.38
C ALA A 73 7.65 0.43 4.97
N SER A 74 7.98 1.55 4.31
CA SER A 74 7.54 1.83 2.93
C SER A 74 8.07 0.80 1.94
N THR A 75 9.34 0.39 2.05
CA THR A 75 9.93 -0.65 1.19
C THR A 75 9.25 -2.00 1.41
N LEU A 76 8.94 -2.37 2.65
CA LEU A 76 8.21 -3.61 2.94
C LEU A 76 6.80 -3.60 2.34
N GLU A 77 6.11 -2.47 2.41
CA GLU A 77 4.78 -2.32 1.80
C GLU A 77 4.83 -2.41 0.27
N GLU A 78 5.85 -1.82 -0.35
CA GLU A 78 6.10 -1.96 -1.78
C GLU A 78 6.33 -3.42 -2.18
N ILE A 79 7.13 -4.17 -1.40
CA ILE A 79 7.34 -5.60 -1.64
C ILE A 79 6.03 -6.38 -1.50
N ARG A 80 5.23 -6.08 -0.47
CA ARG A 80 3.95 -6.76 -0.21
C ARG A 80 2.93 -6.55 -1.34
N THR A 81 2.93 -5.36 -1.94
CA THR A 81 1.96 -4.97 -2.98
C THR A 81 2.37 -5.43 -4.38
N ARG A 82 3.63 -5.85 -4.59
CA ARG A 82 4.07 -6.48 -5.83
C ARG A 82 3.49 -7.91 -5.93
N HIS A 83 2.38 -8.04 -6.64
CA HIS A 83 1.82 -9.33 -7.06
C HIS A 83 2.81 -10.02 -8.01
N ILE A 84 3.54 -11.03 -7.54
CA ILE A 84 4.41 -11.86 -8.40
C ILE A 84 3.52 -12.81 -9.19
N THR A 85 3.17 -12.45 -10.42
CA THR A 85 2.48 -13.37 -11.33
C THR A 85 3.47 -14.43 -11.81
N ILE A 86 3.44 -15.62 -11.22
CA ILE A 86 4.17 -16.79 -11.74
C ILE A 86 3.38 -17.33 -12.93
N GLN A 87 3.77 -16.96 -14.16
CA GLN A 87 3.26 -17.62 -15.35
C GLN A 87 3.95 -18.99 -15.50
N TYR A 88 3.24 -20.06 -15.15
CA TYR A 88 3.69 -21.40 -15.44
C TYR A 88 3.36 -21.72 -16.91
N LEU A 89 4.36 -21.69 -17.78
CA LEU A 89 4.21 -22.03 -19.20
C LEU A 89 4.18 -23.56 -19.35
N LEU A 90 2.99 -24.16 -19.40
CA LEU A 90 2.82 -25.55 -19.81
C LEU A 90 2.99 -25.66 -21.34
N GLU A 91 4.23 -25.64 -21.81
CA GLU A 91 4.51 -26.14 -23.16
C GLU A 91 4.54 -27.67 -23.11
N THR A 92 3.40 -28.31 -23.30
CA THR A 92 3.41 -29.71 -23.75
C THR A 92 2.24 -30.00 -24.68
N ARG A 93 2.62 -30.48 -25.87
CA ARG A 93 1.87 -31.24 -26.89
C ARG A 93 1.21 -30.41 -27.99
N ALA A 94 2.02 -30.18 -29.01
CA ALA A 94 1.61 -30.01 -30.38
C ALA A 94 0.43 -30.94 -30.76
N SER A 95 -0.65 -30.31 -31.21
CA SER A 95 -1.62 -30.76 -32.21
C SER A 95 -1.53 -32.22 -32.69
N LEU A 96 -2.26 -33.11 -32.03
CA LEU A 96 -2.88 -34.27 -32.68
C LEU A 96 -4.38 -34.02 -32.67
N ALA A 97 -4.88 -33.35 -33.71
CA ALA A 97 -6.29 -33.28 -34.02
C ALA A 97 -6.47 -33.78 -35.47
N VAL A 98 -6.66 -35.09 -35.59
CA VAL A 98 -7.24 -35.74 -36.77
C VAL A 98 -8.65 -35.18 -36.93
N GLN A 99 -8.95 -34.56 -38.06
CA GLN A 99 -10.29 -34.07 -38.39
C GLN A 99 -11.20 -35.26 -38.76
N PRO A 100 -12.42 -35.38 -38.21
CA PRO A 100 -13.36 -36.40 -38.64
C PRO A 100 -13.89 -36.10 -40.05
N ILE A 101 -13.85 -37.10 -40.94
CA ILE A 101 -14.38 -37.01 -42.31
C ILE A 101 -15.90 -37.24 -42.24
N THR A 102 -16.70 -36.21 -42.48
CA THR A 102 -18.16 -36.32 -42.65
C THR A 102 -18.54 -36.42 -44.13
N SER A 103 -19.26 -37.48 -44.48
CA SER A 103 -19.73 -37.82 -45.83
C SER A 103 -20.86 -36.92 -46.37
N GLY A 104 -20.81 -36.64 -47.68
CA GLY A 104 -21.93 -36.16 -48.51
C GLY A 104 -21.74 -34.71 -48.99
N LYS A 105 -21.82 -34.37 -50.29
CA LYS A 105 -22.64 -34.92 -51.36
C LYS A 105 -21.94 -34.87 -52.72
N ILE A 106 -22.16 -35.95 -53.47
CA ILE A 106 -22.17 -36.09 -54.93
C ILE A 106 -22.74 -34.86 -55.66
N GLY A 107 -21.94 -34.31 -56.58
CA GLY A 107 -22.34 -33.39 -57.64
C GLY A 107 -21.62 -33.82 -58.92
N GLU A 108 -22.40 -34.20 -59.92
CA GLU A 108 -21.99 -34.80 -61.20
C GLU A 108 -21.05 -33.91 -62.05
N PRO A 109 -20.25 -34.52 -62.95
CA PRO A 109 -19.28 -33.82 -63.79
C PRO A 109 -19.93 -32.97 -64.88
N MET A 110 -19.40 -31.76 -65.09
CA MET A 110 -19.72 -30.92 -66.26
C MET A 110 -18.88 -31.37 -67.47
N SER A 111 -19.55 -31.53 -68.60
CA SER A 111 -19.17 -32.34 -69.76
C SER A 111 -18.31 -31.65 -70.83
N LEU A 112 -17.75 -32.50 -71.73
CA LEU A 112 -17.33 -32.28 -73.14
C LEU A 112 -16.02 -31.50 -73.32
N ASP A 113 -15.05 -31.90 -74.14
CA ASP A 113 -15.12 -32.33 -75.55
C ASP A 113 -13.74 -32.90 -75.99
N GLY A 114 -13.70 -33.81 -76.97
CA GLY A 114 -12.47 -34.28 -77.65
C GLY A 114 -12.31 -35.78 -77.87
#